data_AF-A0A954BIK7-F1
#
_entry.id   AF-A0A954BIK7-F1
#
_cell.length_a   1.000
_cell.length_b   1.000
_cell.length_c   1.000
_cell.angle_alpha   90.00
_cell.angle_beta   90.00
_cell.angle_gamma   90.00
#
_symmetry.space_group_name_H-M   'P 1'
#
loop_
_entity.id
_entity.type
_entity.pdbx_description
1 polymer ?
#
loop_
_entity_poly.entity_id
_entity_poly.type
_entity_poly.pdbx_seq_one_letter_code
_entity_poly.pdbx_strand_id
1 'polypeptide(L)'
;MMLNLLITFTLATGTGPMDSALSATEAPKTLRAAFTVELKSGTATRLYEFDPRKKGAERWKALDHDGDDDELEAVAAAWAAESAPDGWLFPDDLRASLGQQVLVDDKGAAWELAFRHTPSRNDGEYDVWAAQRLAATAWLDPVGERFLRIDYTLPHSVPGPEGGTLVRYDQSYFIKTEPRWGMSY
;
A
#
# COMPACT_ATOMS: atom_id res chain seq x y z
N MET A 1 25.03 -19.19 -26.71
CA MET A 1 23.77 -19.71 -26.14
C MET A 1 23.84 -19.43 -24.63
N MET A 2 23.24 -18.34 -24.16
CA MET A 2 23.15 -18.09 -22.70
C MET A 2 22.01 -18.95 -22.17
N LEU A 3 22.34 -19.83 -21.23
CA LEU A 3 21.40 -20.66 -20.51
C LEU A 3 20.78 -19.78 -19.42
N ASN A 4 19.57 -19.25 -19.63
CA ASN A 4 18.83 -18.60 -18.55
C ASN A 4 18.30 -19.70 -17.63
N LEU A 5 18.99 -19.93 -16.51
CA LEU A 5 18.42 -20.70 -15.41
C LEU A 5 17.34 -19.83 -14.77
N LEU A 6 16.08 -20.22 -14.94
CA LEU A 6 14.98 -19.71 -14.11
C LEU A 6 15.12 -20.38 -12.76
N ILE A 7 15.53 -19.62 -11.75
CA ILE A 7 15.65 -20.10 -10.38
C ILE A 7 14.44 -19.57 -9.62
N THR A 8 13.62 -20.49 -9.13
CA THR A 8 12.53 -20.16 -8.21
C THR A 8 12.98 -20.47 -6.79
N PHE A 9 12.81 -19.50 -5.88
CA PHE A 9 13.17 -19.66 -4.48
C PHE A 9 12.20 -18.92 -3.57
N THR A 10 12.25 -19.20 -2.27
CA THR A 10 11.44 -18.51 -1.27
C THR A 10 12.29 -17.45 -0.58
N LEU A 11 11.75 -16.24 -0.46
CA LEU A 11 12.42 -15.13 0.24
C LEU A 11 11.59 -14.71 1.45
N ALA A 12 12.25 -14.55 2.59
CA ALA A 12 11.62 -13.97 3.78
C ALA A 12 11.45 -12.45 3.59
N THR A 13 10.29 -11.92 3.96
CA THR A 13 9.95 -10.50 3.72
C THR A 13 10.50 -9.53 4.76
N GLY A 14 10.98 -10.04 5.90
CA GLY A 14 11.49 -9.25 7.01
C GLY A 14 13.02 -9.15 7.09
N THR A 15 13.77 -9.61 6.09
CA THR A 15 15.24 -9.48 6.04
C THR A 15 15.76 -9.25 4.61
N GLY A 16 16.98 -8.71 4.50
CA GLY A 16 17.72 -8.62 3.23
C GLY A 16 17.08 -7.68 2.20
N PRO A 17 17.29 -7.92 0.89
CA PRO A 17 16.84 -7.02 -0.19
C PRO A 17 15.34 -6.72 -0.19
N MET A 18 14.51 -7.67 0.23
CA MET A 18 13.06 -7.49 0.33
C MET A 18 12.70 -6.50 1.43
N ASP A 19 13.30 -6.64 2.62
CA ASP A 19 13.01 -5.74 3.74
C ASP A 19 13.51 -4.32 3.46
N SER A 20 14.67 -4.19 2.82
CA SER A 20 15.19 -2.90 2.33
C SER A 20 14.26 -2.26 1.30
N ALA A 21 13.74 -3.02 0.33
CA ALA A 21 12.82 -2.51 -0.68
C ALA A 21 11.48 -2.07 -0.07
N LEU A 22 10.93 -2.86 0.86
CA LEU A 22 9.71 -2.52 1.60
C LEU A 22 9.90 -1.29 2.48
N SER A 23 11.02 -1.23 3.19
CA SER A 23 11.37 -0.06 4.02
C SER A 23 11.56 1.21 3.19
N ALA A 24 11.96 1.12 1.93
CA ALA A 24 12.11 2.26 1.04
C ALA A 24 10.78 2.77 0.47
N THR A 25 9.76 1.90 0.37
CA THR A 25 8.38 2.29 0.04
C THR A 25 7.60 2.82 1.24
N GLU A 26 8.09 2.53 2.45
CA GLU A 26 7.58 3.09 3.70
C GLU A 26 8.20 4.48 3.93
N ALA A 27 7.38 5.49 4.25
CA ALA A 27 7.92 6.80 4.60
C ALA A 27 8.84 6.70 5.84
N PRO A 28 10.11 7.17 5.78
CA PRO A 28 11.01 7.18 6.92
C PRO A 28 10.38 7.91 8.10
N LYS A 29 10.56 7.40 9.33
CA LYS A 29 10.03 8.01 10.56
C LYS A 29 10.38 9.50 10.71
N THR A 30 11.47 9.95 10.10
CA THR A 30 11.98 11.33 10.10
C THR A 30 11.38 12.22 9.01
N LEU A 31 10.77 11.64 7.96
CA LEU A 31 10.10 12.35 6.87
C LEU A 31 8.58 12.36 7.00
N ARG A 32 8.05 11.79 8.08
CA ARG A 32 6.62 11.86 8.41
C ARG A 32 6.20 13.31 8.51
N ALA A 33 5.37 13.75 7.57
CA ALA A 33 4.93 15.12 7.50
C ALA A 33 3.88 15.37 8.57
N ALA A 34 3.94 16.52 9.23
CA ALA A 34 2.73 17.06 9.82
C ALA A 34 1.81 17.46 8.66
N PHE A 35 0.55 17.05 8.71
CA PHE A 35 -0.41 17.31 7.62
C PHE A 35 -1.77 17.68 8.19
N THR A 36 -2.59 18.30 7.33
CA THR A 36 -4.00 18.51 7.60
C THR A 36 -4.80 17.64 6.64
N VAL A 37 -5.78 16.90 7.16
CA VAL A 37 -6.68 16.06 6.38
C VAL A 37 -8.12 16.50 6.58
N GLU A 38 -8.86 16.54 5.49
CA GLU A 38 -10.29 16.78 5.46
C GLU A 38 -11.00 15.48 5.08
N LEU A 39 -11.86 14.98 5.97
CA LEU A 39 -12.74 13.83 5.73
C LEU A 39 -14.15 14.36 5.47
N LYS A 40 -14.80 13.88 4.42
CA LYS A 40 -16.14 14.35 4.01
C LYS A 40 -17.08 13.19 3.71
N SER A 41 -18.32 13.35 4.13
CA SER A 41 -19.46 12.56 3.67
C SER A 41 -20.49 13.47 2.99
N GLY A 42 -21.63 12.91 2.57
CA GLY A 42 -22.71 13.70 1.98
C GLY A 42 -23.33 14.72 2.95
N THR A 43 -23.16 14.55 4.26
CA THR A 43 -23.82 15.36 5.30
C THR A 43 -22.87 15.92 6.36
N ALA A 44 -21.58 15.54 6.34
CA ALA A 44 -20.64 15.91 7.38
C ALA A 44 -19.21 16.16 6.85
N THR A 45 -18.45 16.98 7.56
CA THR A 45 -17.03 17.26 7.30
C THR A 45 -16.23 17.23 8.60
N ARG A 46 -15.02 16.68 8.57
CA ARG A 46 -14.04 16.74 9.67
C ARG A 46 -12.70 17.23 9.14
N LEU A 47 -12.09 18.18 9.84
CA LEU A 47 -10.74 18.64 9.53
C LEU A 47 -9.83 18.29 10.71
N TYR A 48 -8.75 17.56 10.45
CA TYR A 48 -7.78 17.16 11.47
C TYR A 48 -6.37 17.60 11.10
N GLU A 49 -5.58 18.00 12.09
CA GLU A 49 -4.13 18.13 12.01
C GLU A 49 -3.49 16.88 12.62
N PHE A 50 -2.64 16.23 11.84
CA PHE A 50 -1.70 15.24 12.33
C PHE A 50 -0.31 15.84 12.50
N ASP A 51 0.32 15.64 13.67
CA ASP A 51 1.72 15.99 13.91
C ASP A 51 2.48 14.82 14.55
N PRO A 52 3.37 14.14 13.80
CA PRO A 52 4.10 12.97 14.30
C PRO A 52 5.12 13.29 15.39
N ARG A 53 5.41 14.57 15.65
CA ARG A 53 6.32 15.02 16.71
C ARG A 53 5.65 15.07 18.08
N LYS A 54 4.32 15.12 18.13
CA LYS A 54 3.52 15.11 19.37
C LYS A 54 3.37 13.66 19.89
N LYS A 55 2.83 13.46 21.09
CA LYS A 55 2.70 12.13 21.72
C LYS A 55 1.25 11.76 22.01
N GLY A 56 0.95 10.46 21.90
CA GLY A 56 -0.39 9.94 22.21
C GLY A 56 -1.48 10.62 21.37
N ALA A 57 -2.61 10.94 22.00
CA ALA A 57 -3.75 11.58 21.36
C ALA A 57 -3.43 12.98 20.80
N GLU A 58 -2.42 13.69 21.31
CA GLU A 58 -2.06 15.02 20.81
C GLU A 58 -1.51 15.02 19.39
N ARG A 59 -1.13 13.85 18.88
CA ARG A 59 -0.72 13.66 17.48
C ARG A 59 -1.85 13.90 16.49
N TRP A 60 -3.11 13.78 16.90
CA TRP A 60 -4.28 13.90 16.05
C TRP A 60 -5.25 14.92 16.66
N LYS A 61 -5.33 16.10 16.06
CA LYS A 61 -6.08 17.22 16.61
C LYS A 61 -7.21 17.63 15.68
N ALA A 62 -8.44 17.62 16.16
CA ALA A 62 -9.57 18.21 15.45
C ALA A 62 -9.37 19.73 15.31
N LEU A 63 -9.48 20.23 14.08
CA LEU A 63 -9.45 21.64 13.73
C LEU A 63 -10.86 22.17 13.47
N ASP A 64 -11.69 21.38 12.79
CA ASP A 64 -13.06 21.76 12.45
C ASP A 64 -13.97 20.54 12.34
N HIS A 65 -15.27 20.75 12.61
CA HIS A 65 -16.28 19.70 12.69
C HIS A 65 -17.64 20.29 12.27
N ASP A 66 -18.21 19.75 11.20
CA ASP A 66 -19.55 20.13 10.72
C ASP A 66 -20.40 18.89 10.40
N GLY A 67 -21.69 18.91 10.78
CA GLY A 67 -22.63 17.81 10.59
C GLY A 67 -22.35 16.53 11.41
N ASP A 68 -23.34 15.64 11.49
CA ASP A 68 -23.27 14.37 12.22
C ASP A 68 -23.27 13.18 11.24
N ASP A 69 -22.30 12.28 11.40
CA ASP A 69 -22.13 11.08 10.59
C ASP A 69 -21.28 10.05 11.37
N ASP A 70 -21.94 9.02 11.91
CA ASP A 70 -21.31 8.01 12.77
C ASP A 70 -20.23 7.18 12.04
N GLU A 71 -20.36 7.02 10.72
CA GLU A 71 -19.39 6.30 9.90
C GLU A 71 -18.13 7.15 9.70
N LEU A 72 -18.32 8.44 9.44
CA LEU A 72 -17.22 9.42 9.35
C LEU A 72 -16.45 9.53 10.67
N GLU A 73 -17.14 9.47 11.82
CA GLU A 73 -16.50 9.41 13.14
C GLU A 73 -15.68 8.13 13.34
N ALA A 74 -16.21 6.98 12.91
CA ALA A 74 -15.49 5.71 13.00
C ALA A 74 -14.22 5.72 12.14
N VAL A 75 -14.27 6.29 10.93
CA VAL A 75 -13.11 6.46 10.04
C VAL A 75 -12.08 7.39 10.68
N ALA A 76 -12.51 8.55 11.19
CA ALA A 76 -11.61 9.49 11.86
C ALA A 76 -10.93 8.88 13.09
N ALA A 77 -11.67 8.12 13.90
CA ALA A 77 -11.14 7.41 15.06
C ALA A 77 -10.15 6.30 14.66
N ALA A 78 -10.40 5.60 13.56
CA ALA A 78 -9.48 4.60 13.02
C ALA A 78 -8.15 5.24 12.62
N TRP A 79 -8.17 6.33 11.84
CA TRP A 79 -6.96 7.08 11.44
C TRP A 79 -6.18 7.60 12.65
N ALA A 80 -6.89 8.17 13.64
CA ALA A 80 -6.26 8.69 14.85
C ALA A 80 -5.54 7.60 15.67
N ALA A 81 -6.02 6.35 15.62
CA ALA A 81 -5.44 5.22 16.32
C ALA A 81 -4.20 4.64 15.62
N GLU A 82 -3.94 5.04 14.38
CA GLU A 82 -2.84 4.49 13.63
C GLU A 82 -1.48 4.98 14.09
N SER A 83 -0.52 4.06 14.03
CA SER A 83 0.87 4.40 14.31
C SER A 83 1.46 5.32 13.22
N ALA A 84 0.94 5.26 11.99
CA ALA A 84 1.40 5.98 10.81
C ALA A 84 0.24 6.42 9.88
N PRO A 85 -0.57 7.41 10.27
CA PRO A 85 -1.73 7.86 9.46
C PRO A 85 -1.32 8.50 8.12
N ASP A 86 -0.05 8.87 7.97
CA ASP A 86 0.58 9.29 6.71
C ASP A 86 0.98 8.11 5.80
N GLY A 87 0.94 6.87 6.29
CA GLY A 87 1.14 5.65 5.51
C GLY A 87 0.16 5.55 4.34
N TRP A 88 -1.05 6.06 4.54
CA TRP A 88 -2.15 6.11 3.57
C TRP A 88 -1.85 6.92 2.30
N LEU A 89 -0.77 7.71 2.31
CA LEU A 89 -0.31 8.51 1.17
C LEU A 89 0.72 7.77 0.29
N PHE A 90 1.22 6.62 0.75
CA PHE A 90 2.21 5.77 0.07
C PHE A 90 1.64 4.33 -0.05
N PRO A 91 2.26 3.39 -0.80
CA PRO A 91 1.68 2.06 -0.99
C PRO A 91 1.72 1.24 0.33
N ASP A 92 0.74 1.49 1.19
CA ASP A 92 0.74 1.17 2.63
C ASP A 92 0.67 -0.34 2.93
N ASP A 93 0.08 -1.13 2.03
CA ASP A 93 -0.18 -2.54 2.30
C ASP A 93 0.77 -3.49 1.59
N LEU A 94 1.84 -3.02 0.95
CA LEU A 94 2.71 -3.91 0.17
C LEU A 94 3.35 -4.97 1.06
N ARG A 95 3.84 -4.59 2.25
CA ARG A 95 4.41 -5.52 3.23
C ARG A 95 3.37 -6.50 3.77
N ALA A 96 2.17 -6.01 4.10
CA ALA A 96 1.07 -6.87 4.54
C ALA A 96 0.66 -7.86 3.45
N SER A 97 0.58 -7.40 2.20
CA SER A 97 0.17 -8.15 1.01
C SER A 97 1.19 -9.23 0.62
N LEU A 98 2.49 -9.00 0.85
CA LEU A 98 3.54 -10.00 0.60
C LEU A 98 3.63 -11.06 1.72
N GLY A 99 3.03 -10.83 2.88
CA GLY A 99 3.05 -11.78 3.99
C GLY A 99 4.45 -11.99 4.57
N GLN A 100 4.72 -13.17 5.16
CA GLN A 100 6.02 -13.50 5.79
C GLN A 100 7.05 -14.05 4.79
N GLN A 101 6.57 -14.65 3.70
CA GLN A 101 7.39 -15.30 2.68
C GLN A 101 6.72 -15.19 1.33
N VAL A 102 7.52 -14.98 0.29
CA VAL A 102 7.06 -14.93 -1.09
C VAL A 102 7.86 -15.86 -1.97
N LEU A 103 7.19 -16.42 -2.98
CA LEU A 103 7.85 -17.15 -4.04
C LEU A 103 8.42 -16.13 -5.03
N VAL A 104 9.69 -16.28 -5.32
CA VAL A 104 10.45 -15.39 -6.21
C VAL A 104 10.82 -16.16 -7.46
N ASP A 105 10.58 -15.57 -8.62
CA ASP A 105 11.14 -16.02 -9.89
C ASP A 105 12.27 -15.08 -10.31
N ASP A 106 13.49 -15.62 -10.37
CA ASP A 106 14.67 -14.86 -10.78
C ASP A 106 14.68 -14.65 -12.30
N LYS A 107 14.48 -13.40 -12.73
CA LYS A 107 14.55 -12.99 -14.14
C LYS A 107 15.93 -12.41 -14.51
N GLY A 108 16.94 -12.62 -13.67
CA GLY A 108 18.32 -12.16 -13.83
C GLY A 108 18.51 -10.73 -13.34
N ALA A 109 18.02 -9.75 -14.10
CA ALA A 109 18.17 -8.32 -13.74
C ALA A 109 17.13 -7.84 -12.71
N ALA A 110 16.08 -8.61 -12.49
CA ALA A 110 15.03 -8.33 -11.52
C ALA A 110 14.45 -9.64 -11.00
N TRP A 111 13.89 -9.56 -9.80
CA TRP A 111 13.10 -10.62 -9.19
C TRP A 111 11.62 -10.33 -9.35
N GLU A 112 10.88 -11.31 -9.84
CA GLU A 112 9.43 -11.23 -10.00
C GLU A 112 8.74 -11.96 -8.83
N LEU A 113 7.73 -11.32 -8.26
CA LEU A 113 7.11 -11.72 -7.01
C LEU A 113 5.60 -11.71 -7.18
N ALA A 114 4.95 -12.87 -7.14
CA ALA A 114 3.49 -12.96 -7.19
C ALA A 114 2.89 -12.88 -5.79
N PHE A 115 1.86 -12.06 -5.62
CA PHE A 115 1.16 -11.91 -4.34
C PHE A 115 -0.31 -11.57 -4.54
N ARG A 116 -1.08 -11.60 -3.45
CA ARG A 116 -2.45 -11.11 -3.41
C ARG A 116 -2.49 -9.85 -2.57
N HIS A 117 -3.16 -8.83 -3.07
CA HIS A 117 -3.39 -7.63 -2.28
C HIS A 117 -4.19 -8.01 -1.04
N THR A 118 -3.68 -7.61 0.12
CA THR A 118 -4.45 -7.68 1.36
C THR A 118 -5.19 -6.36 1.49
N PRO A 119 -6.53 -6.38 1.49
CA PRO A 119 -7.31 -5.17 1.68
C PRO A 119 -6.95 -4.51 3.01
N SER A 120 -6.89 -3.19 2.98
CA SER A 120 -6.71 -2.38 4.18
C SER A 120 -7.96 -2.43 5.06
N ARG A 121 -7.85 -2.03 6.34
CA ARG A 121 -9.00 -2.07 7.27
C ARG A 121 -10.09 -1.04 6.92
N ASN A 122 -9.76 -0.10 6.05
CA ASN A 122 -10.55 1.05 5.63
C ASN A 122 -11.01 0.98 4.17
N ASP A 123 -10.69 -0.11 3.49
CA ASP A 123 -11.23 -0.39 2.16
C ASP A 123 -12.75 -0.53 2.25
N GLY A 124 -13.47 0.20 1.38
CA GLY A 124 -14.91 0.04 1.25
C GLY A 124 -15.27 -1.36 0.74
N GLU A 125 -16.54 -1.73 0.82
CA GLU A 125 -16.99 -3.07 0.37
C GLU A 125 -16.58 -3.37 -1.09
N TYR A 126 -16.55 -2.34 -1.94
CA TYR A 126 -16.08 -2.43 -3.33
C TYR A 126 -14.57 -2.67 -3.45
N ASP A 127 -13.76 -1.97 -2.65
CA ASP A 127 -12.31 -2.10 -2.67
C ASP A 127 -11.88 -3.47 -2.16
N VAL A 128 -12.51 -3.95 -1.07
CA VAL A 128 -12.35 -5.32 -0.58
C VAL A 128 -12.76 -6.34 -1.64
N TRP A 129 -13.92 -6.14 -2.29
CA TRP A 129 -14.39 -7.01 -3.36
C TRP A 129 -13.37 -7.07 -4.52
N ALA A 130 -12.83 -5.93 -4.95
CA ALA A 130 -11.87 -5.86 -6.03
C ALA A 130 -10.54 -6.52 -5.63
N ALA A 131 -9.97 -6.14 -4.48
CA ALA A 131 -8.70 -6.63 -3.98
C ALA A 131 -8.64 -8.17 -3.87
N GLN A 132 -9.74 -8.81 -3.45
CA GLN A 132 -9.83 -10.27 -3.36
C GLN A 132 -9.74 -11.00 -4.71
N ARG A 133 -10.02 -10.29 -5.82
CA ARG A 133 -10.15 -10.85 -7.18
C ARG A 133 -8.98 -10.52 -8.09
N LEU A 134 -8.16 -9.53 -7.72
CA LEU A 134 -6.97 -9.15 -8.45
C LEU A 134 -5.79 -10.06 -8.10
N ALA A 135 -4.96 -10.34 -9.10
CA ALA A 135 -3.62 -10.89 -8.92
C ALA A 135 -2.60 -9.76 -9.02
N ALA A 136 -1.63 -9.76 -8.11
CA ALA A 136 -0.59 -8.75 -8.08
C ALA A 136 0.79 -9.35 -8.35
N THR A 137 1.62 -8.61 -9.07
CA THR A 137 3.02 -8.95 -9.31
C THR A 137 3.89 -7.75 -8.97
N ALA A 138 4.96 -7.94 -8.19
CA ALA A 138 5.98 -6.92 -7.96
C ALA A 138 7.30 -7.32 -8.62
N TRP A 139 8.03 -6.32 -9.12
CA TRP A 139 9.39 -6.46 -9.63
C TRP A 139 10.35 -5.75 -8.71
N LEU A 140 11.40 -6.45 -8.28
CA LEU A 140 12.41 -5.96 -7.35
C LEU A 140 13.80 -6.05 -8.00
N ASP A 141 14.59 -4.99 -7.88
CA ASP A 141 16.03 -5.02 -8.16
C ASP A 141 16.74 -5.58 -6.92
N PRO A 142 17.33 -6.78 -6.99
CA PRO A 142 17.97 -7.41 -5.83
C PRO A 142 19.31 -6.77 -5.46
N VAL A 143 19.93 -6.00 -6.35
CA VAL A 143 21.20 -5.32 -6.11
C VAL A 143 20.97 -3.93 -5.54
N GLY A 144 20.07 -3.16 -6.16
CA GLY A 144 19.66 -1.85 -5.67
C GLY A 144 18.74 -1.93 -4.44
N GLU A 145 18.18 -3.11 -4.18
CA GLU A 145 17.19 -3.37 -3.11
C GLU A 145 15.98 -2.44 -3.21
N ARG A 146 15.43 -2.27 -4.42
CA ARG A 146 14.29 -1.38 -4.69
C ARG A 146 13.22 -2.06 -5.51
N PHE A 147 11.96 -1.78 -5.20
CA PHE A 147 10.88 -2.10 -6.12
C PHE A 147 10.98 -1.22 -7.37
N LEU A 148 10.76 -1.85 -8.51
CA LEU A 148 10.78 -1.21 -9.83
C LEU A 148 9.37 -0.97 -10.33
N ARG A 149 8.47 -1.90 -10.04
CA ARG A 149 7.11 -1.91 -10.57
C ARG A 149 6.21 -2.79 -9.72
N ILE A 150 4.92 -2.47 -9.68
CA ILE A 150 3.86 -3.34 -9.19
C ILE A 150 2.73 -3.35 -10.22
N ASP A 151 2.22 -4.51 -10.56
CA ASP A 151 1.09 -4.70 -11.45
C ASP A 151 -0.05 -5.37 -10.72
N TYR A 152 -1.27 -4.94 -11.02
CA TYR A 152 -2.51 -5.58 -10.63
C TYR A 152 -3.27 -5.95 -11.90
N THR A 153 -3.70 -7.19 -11.98
CA THR A 153 -4.47 -7.70 -13.12
C THR A 153 -5.67 -8.48 -12.64
N LEU A 154 -6.76 -8.45 -13.41
CA LEU A 154 -7.88 -9.35 -13.22
C LEU A 154 -7.66 -10.64 -14.02
N PRO A 155 -7.48 -11.81 -13.38
CA PRO A 155 -7.14 -13.04 -14.09
C PRO A 155 -8.27 -13.59 -14.96
N HIS A 156 -9.52 -13.34 -14.58
CA HIS A 156 -10.71 -13.77 -15.29
C HIS A 156 -11.89 -12.86 -14.97
N SER A 157 -12.87 -12.80 -15.87
CA SER A 157 -14.08 -12.00 -15.67
C SER A 157 -14.81 -12.38 -14.38
N VAL A 158 -15.27 -11.37 -13.64
CA VAL A 158 -15.99 -11.56 -12.37
C VAL A 158 -17.29 -10.75 -12.35
N PRO A 159 -18.39 -11.30 -11.80
CA PRO A 159 -19.65 -10.57 -11.67
C PRO A 159 -19.52 -9.46 -10.62
N GLY A 160 -19.99 -8.26 -10.97
CA GLY A 160 -20.00 -7.10 -10.09
C GLY A 160 -21.03 -7.25 -8.96
N PRO A 161 -20.82 -6.61 -7.79
CA PRO A 161 -21.68 -6.76 -6.62
C PRO A 161 -23.10 -6.21 -6.84
N GLU A 162 -23.28 -5.19 -7.67
CA GLU A 162 -24.59 -4.60 -8.03
C GLU A 162 -25.08 -5.00 -9.43
N GLY A 163 -24.48 -6.04 -10.02
CA GLY A 163 -24.75 -6.46 -11.39
C GLY A 163 -23.67 -6.01 -12.39
N GLY A 164 -23.77 -6.50 -13.62
CA GLY A 164 -22.72 -6.37 -14.63
C GLY A 164 -21.54 -7.32 -14.39
N THR A 165 -20.54 -7.26 -15.26
CA THR A 165 -19.35 -8.13 -15.21
C THR A 165 -18.11 -7.28 -15.43
N LEU A 166 -17.19 -7.30 -14.46
CA LEU A 166 -15.85 -6.78 -14.67
C LEU A 166 -15.07 -7.80 -15.51
N VAL A 167 -14.82 -7.46 -16.77
CA VAL A 167 -14.20 -8.37 -17.75
C VAL A 167 -12.69 -8.24 -17.83
N ARG A 168 -12.15 -7.09 -17.44
CA ARG A 168 -10.72 -6.79 -17.49
C ARG A 168 -10.39 -5.65 -16.53
N TYR A 169 -9.24 -5.76 -15.90
CA TYR A 169 -8.63 -4.71 -15.09
C TYR A 169 -7.13 -4.88 -15.19
N ASP A 170 -6.42 -3.80 -15.50
CA ASP A 170 -4.96 -3.74 -15.49
C ASP A 170 -4.55 -2.41 -14.87
N GLN A 171 -3.69 -2.45 -13.87
CA GLN A 171 -3.10 -1.27 -13.25
C GLN A 171 -1.60 -1.52 -13.02
N SER A 172 -0.79 -0.52 -13.30
CA SER A 172 0.66 -0.59 -13.12
C SER A 172 1.18 0.64 -12.39
N TYR A 173 1.95 0.41 -11.34
CA TYR A 173 2.72 1.41 -10.63
C TYR A 173 4.18 1.26 -11.03
N PHE A 174 4.78 2.31 -11.59
CA PHE A 174 6.21 2.35 -11.90
C PHE A 174 6.92 3.15 -10.83
N ILE A 175 7.81 2.48 -10.09
CA ILE A 175 8.38 3.02 -8.88
C ILE A 175 9.73 3.66 -9.20
N LYS A 176 9.91 4.89 -8.75
CA LYS A 176 11.18 5.61 -8.82
C LYS A 176 11.73 5.84 -7.43
N THR A 177 13.05 5.73 -7.30
CA THR A 177 13.74 6.05 -6.05
C THR A 177 14.38 7.43 -6.14
N GLU A 178 14.09 8.30 -5.17
CA GLU A 178 14.81 9.55 -4.95
C GLU A 178 16.15 9.27 -4.26
N PRO A 179 17.29 9.41 -4.97
CA PRO A 179 18.59 8.97 -4.45
C PRO A 179 19.06 9.78 -3.24
N ARG A 180 18.62 11.04 -3.09
CA ARG A 180 19.04 11.88 -1.96
C ARG A 180 18.48 11.40 -0.63
N TRP A 181 17.27 10.86 -0.64
CA TRP A 181 16.52 10.51 0.57
C TRP A 181 16.25 9.01 0.67
N GLY A 182 16.56 8.24 -0.37
CA GLY A 182 16.38 6.80 -0.42
C GLY A 182 14.92 6.34 -0.50
N MET A 183 13.98 7.25 -0.73
CA MET A 183 12.53 6.96 -0.78
C MET A 183 12.08 6.53 -2.17
N SER A 184 11.12 5.62 -2.22
CA SER A 184 10.47 5.14 -3.43
C SER A 184 9.03 5.63 -3.55
N TYR A 185 8.62 6.09 -4.74
CA TYR A 185 7.28 6.60 -5.06
C TYR A 185 6.86 6.28 -6.50
#